data_AF-A0A972MNW5-F1
#
_entry.id   AF-A0A972MNW5-F1
#
_cell.length_a   1.000
_cell.length_b   1.000
_cell.length_c   1.000
_cell.angle_alpha   90.00
_cell.angle_beta   90.00
_cell.angle_gamma   90.00
#
_symmetry.space_group_name_H-M   'P 1'
#
loop_
_entity.id
_entity.type
_entity.pdbx_description
1 polymer ?
#
loop_
_entity_poly.entity_id
_entity_poly.type
_entity_poly.pdbx_seq_one_letter_code
_entity_poly.pdbx_strand_id
1 'polypeptide(L)' 'MTEIRWHSRAGQGAVTGAKGLGDVVATTGKYAQGYALYGSAKRGAAMNAYNRI' A
#
# COMPACT_ATOMS: atom_id res chain seq x y z
N MET A 1 4.94 11.30 -12.05
CA MET A 1 5.00 10.31 -10.96
C MET A 1 3.65 10.32 -10.26
N THR A 2 2.99 9.17 -10.19
CA THR A 2 1.64 9.03 -9.62
C THR A 2 1.76 8.42 -8.23
N GLU A 3 1.20 9.08 -7.21
CA GLU A 3 1.13 8.53 -5.85
C GLU A 3 -0.30 8.07 -5.54
N ILE A 4 -0.43 6.84 -5.07
CA ILE A 4 -1.70 6.23 -4.68
C ILE A 4 -1.64 5.99 -3.18
N ARG A 5 -2.61 6.54 -2.43
CA ARG A 5 -2.76 6.33 -0.98
C ARG A 5 -3.95 5.41 -0.71
N TRP A 6 -3.68 4.34 0.02
CA TRP A 6 -4.67 3.40 0.53
C TRP A 6 -5.03 3.77 1.96
N HIS A 7 -6.29 4.12 2.20
CA HIS A 7 -6.81 4.43 3.53
C HIS A 7 -7.44 3.18 4.15
N SER A 8 -7.01 2.79 5.35
CA SER A 8 -7.46 1.53 5.94
C SER A 8 -7.24 1.45 7.46
N ARG A 9 -7.55 0.28 8.02
CA ARG A 9 -7.19 -0.10 9.39
C ARG A 9 -6.36 -1.37 9.37
N ALA A 10 -5.52 -1.56 10.39
CA ALA A 10 -4.72 -2.77 10.52
C ALA A 10 -5.62 -4.02 10.52
N GLY A 11 -5.40 -4.92 9.54
CA GLY A 11 -6.20 -6.13 9.31
C GLY A 11 -7.19 -6.07 8.14
N GLN A 12 -7.36 -4.92 7.49
CA GLN A 12 -8.32 -4.73 6.38
C GLN A 12 -7.71 -4.89 4.98
N GLY A 13 -6.46 -5.39 4.87
CA GLY A 13 -5.88 -5.80 3.60
C GLY A 13 -5.22 -4.72 2.73
N ALA A 14 -5.17 -3.44 3.15
CA ALA A 14 -4.59 -2.37 2.32
C ALA A 14 -3.12 -2.59 1.92
N VAL A 15 -2.30 -3.18 2.79
CA VAL A 15 -0.89 -3.52 2.47
C VAL A 15 -0.83 -4.60 1.40
N THR A 16 -1.70 -5.60 1.49
CA THR A 16 -1.80 -6.67 0.50
C THR A 16 -2.25 -6.11 -0.85
N GLY A 17 -3.24 -5.21 -0.85
CA GLY A 17 -3.68 -4.50 -2.06
C GLY A 17 -2.58 -3.65 -2.68
N ALA A 18 -1.84 -2.88 -1.87
CA ALA A 18 -0.72 -2.07 -2.33
C ALA A 18 0.42 -2.92 -2.93
N LYS A 19 0.71 -4.09 -2.34
CA LYS A 19 1.69 -5.04 -2.90
C LYS A 19 1.22 -5.60 -4.23
N GLY A 20 -0.02 -6.09 -4.30
CA GLY A 20 -0.59 -6.64 -5.54
C GLY A 20 -0.64 -5.60 -6.67
N LEU A 21 -0.97 -4.34 -6.37
CA LEU A 21 -0.87 -3.27 -7.36
C LEU A 21 0.58 -3.08 -7.85
N GLY A 22 1.56 -3.13 -6.94
CA GLY A 22 2.98 -3.07 -7.30
C GLY A 22 3.39 -4.19 -8.25
N ASP A 23 2.95 -5.42 -7.98
CA ASP A 23 3.23 -6.59 -8.82
C ASP A 23 2.65 -6.42 -10.23
N VAL A 24 1.39 -5.96 -10.35
CA VAL A 24 0.75 -5.68 -11.65
C VAL A 24 1.45 -4.54 -12.39
N VAL A 25 1.88 -3.49 -11.69
CA VAL A 25 2.60 -2.38 -12.32
C VAL A 25 3.95 -2.85 -12.88
N ALA A 26 4.65 -3.73 -12.16
CA ALA A 26 5.92 -4.29 -12.63
C ALA A 26 5.76 -5.08 -13.94
N THR A 27 4.63 -5.75 -14.17
CA THR A 27 4.38 -6.44 -15.45
C THR A 27 4.15 -5.49 -16.63
N THR A 28 3.98 -4.18 -16.39
CA THR A 28 3.82 -3.17 -17.44
C THR A 28 5.13 -2.48 -17.83
N GLY A 29 6.28 -2.94 -17.31
CA GLY A 29 7.59 -2.31 -17.52
C GLY A 29 7.78 -1.00 -16.74
N LYS A 30 6.88 -0.70 -15.81
CA LYS A 30 6.96 0.44 -14.90
C LYS A 30 7.55 0.02 -13.56
N TYR A 31 8.10 0.99 -12.84
CA TYR A 31 8.63 0.78 -11.49
C TYR A 31 7.61 1.27 -10.46
N ALA A 32 7.45 0.51 -9.38
CA ALA A 32 6.58 0.89 -8.27
C ALA A 32 7.36 0.85 -6.95
N GLN A 33 7.24 1.90 -6.14
CA GLN A 33 7.71 1.91 -4.75
C GLN A 33 6.50 1.79 -3.82
N GLY A 34 6.45 0.73 -3.02
CA GLY A 34 5.41 0.50 -2.03
C GLY A 34 5.90 0.69 -0.59
N TYR A 35 5.13 1.36 0.27
CA TYR A 35 5.40 1.43 1.71
C TYR A 35 4.12 1.55 2.54
N ALA A 36 4.21 1.31 3.84
CA ALA A 36 3.07 1.36 4.76
C ALA A 36 3.42 2.10 6.05
N LEU A 37 2.45 2.85 6.56
CA LEU A 37 2.50 3.53 7.85
C LEU A 37 1.47 2.90 8.79
N TYR A 38 1.96 2.37 9.91
CA TYR A 38 1.15 1.70 10.92
C TYR A 38 1.00 2.61 12.14
N GLY A 39 -0.22 2.72 12.68
CA GLY A 39 -0.43 3.28 14.01
C GLY A 39 0.11 2.37 15.11
N SER A 40 0.14 2.87 16.35
CA SER A 40 0.75 2.18 17.51
C SER A 40 0.11 0.83 17.86
N ALA A 41 -1.20 0.64 17.61
CA ALA A 41 -1.89 -0.60 17.98
C ALA A 41 -1.76 -1.69 16.91
N LYS A 42 -1.52 -2.94 17.35
CA LYS A 42 -1.33 -4.11 16.47
C LYS A 42 -2.57 -4.49 15.65
N ARG A 43 -3.79 -4.16 16.11
CA ARG A 43 -5.06 -4.47 15.42
C ARG A 43 -5.98 -3.27 15.44
N GLY A 44 -6.68 -3.03 14.33
CA GLY A 44 -7.68 -1.98 14.23
C GLY A 44 -7.14 -0.55 14.33
N ALA A 45 -5.82 -0.31 14.44
CA ALA A 45 -5.27 1.03 14.31
C ALA A 45 -5.53 1.58 12.91
N ALA A 46 -5.72 2.90 12.80
CA ALA A 46 -5.68 3.56 11.50
C ALA A 46 -4.31 3.30 10.85
N MET A 47 -4.32 2.96 9.57
CA MET A 47 -3.11 2.71 8.80
C MET A 47 -3.26 3.22 7.38
N ASN A 48 -2.14 3.57 6.76
CA ASN A 48 -2.11 3.92 5.35
C ASN A 48 -1.06 3.08 4.62
N ALA A 49 -1.31 2.75 3.35
CA ALA A 49 -0.30 2.22 2.44
C ALA A 49 -0.17 3.12 1.21
N TYR A 50 0.96 3.05 0.53
CA TYR A 50 1.31 3.94 -0.55
C TYR A 50 1.94 3.17 -1.70
N ASN A 51 1.67 3.60 -2.93
CA ASN A 51 2.40 3.23 -4.13
C ASN A 51 2.83 4.49 -4.87
N ARG A 52 4.09 4.56 -5.30
CA ARG A 52 4.59 5.57 -6.24
C ARG A 52 4.98 4.88 -7.53
N ILE A 53 4.38 5.29 -8.65
CA ILE A 53 4.56 4.71 -9.99
C ILE A 53 5.10 5.78 -10.95
#